data_AF-A0A3S0THB6-F1
#
_entry.id   AF-A0A3S0THB6-F1
#
_cell.length_a   1.000
_cell.length_b   1.000
_cell.length_c   1.000
_cell.angle_alpha   90.00
_cell.angle_beta   90.00
_cell.angle_gamma   90.00
#
_symmetry.space_group_name_H-M   'P 1'
#
loop_
_entity.id
_entity.type
_entity.pdbx_description
1 polymer ?
#
loop_
_entity_poly.entity_id
_entity_poly.type
_entity_poly.pdbx_seq_one_letter_code
_entity_poly.pdbx_strand_id
1 'polypeptide(L)'
;MQRTVFGAEHDAFRKMVRSLIEEEVVPVYEEWQDAGVTPRQFSQRLGELGILGIEVPEEYGGAGVDSFKYAAIIIEESARAAVTFGSVGAHIYLCLPYLLELTTAEQKARWLPGFVAGTTMFAIAMTEPGTGSD
;
A
#
# COMPACT_ATOMS: atom_id res chain seq x y z
N MET A 1 11.23 16.72 -16.33
CA MET A 1 12.03 17.42 -15.31
C MET A 1 12.63 16.37 -14.39
N GLN A 2 13.95 16.40 -14.16
CA GLN A 2 14.60 15.49 -13.20
C GLN A 2 14.19 15.88 -11.78
N ARG A 3 13.71 14.92 -10.98
CA ARG A 3 13.26 15.16 -9.60
C ARG A 3 14.40 14.85 -8.63
N THR A 4 14.87 15.86 -7.92
CA THR A 4 16.01 15.77 -7.00
C THR A 4 15.68 15.20 -5.62
N VAL A 5 14.40 14.94 -5.33
CA VAL A 5 13.95 14.40 -4.03
C VAL A 5 14.20 12.89 -3.89
N PHE A 6 14.36 12.18 -5.00
CA PHE A 6 14.55 10.73 -5.05
C PHE A 6 16.04 10.36 -5.15
N GLY A 7 16.43 9.31 -4.40
CA GLY A 7 17.75 8.70 -4.41
C GLY A 7 17.78 7.36 -5.16
N ALA A 8 18.91 6.67 -5.12
CA ALA A 8 19.09 5.40 -5.83
C ALA A 8 18.13 4.30 -5.35
N GLU A 9 17.86 4.20 -4.04
CA GLU A 9 16.88 3.23 -3.52
C GLU A 9 15.45 3.52 -4.01
N HIS A 10 15.10 4.80 -4.14
CA HIS A 10 13.80 5.24 -4.63
C HIS A 10 13.64 4.91 -6.12
N ASP A 11 14.69 5.12 -6.92
CA ASP A 11 14.67 4.77 -8.34
C ASP A 11 14.61 3.25 -8.57
N ALA A 12 15.28 2.47 -7.73
CA ALA A 12 15.19 1.01 -7.75
C ALA A 12 13.76 0.54 -7.40
N PHE A 13 13.18 1.10 -6.34
CA PHE A 13 11.80 0.81 -5.95
C PHE A 13 10.80 1.19 -7.04
N ARG A 14 10.97 2.35 -7.68
CA ARG A 14 10.14 2.79 -8.81
C ARG A 14 10.18 1.80 -9.97
N LYS A 15 11.36 1.28 -10.32
CA LYS A 15 11.49 0.26 -11.36
C LYS A 15 10.76 -1.03 -10.98
N MET A 16 10.89 -1.47 -9.72
CA MET A 16 10.18 -2.65 -9.23
C MET A 16 8.65 -2.47 -9.30
N VAL A 17 8.12 -1.35 -8.80
CA VAL A 17 6.67 -1.06 -8.87
C VAL A 17 6.20 -0.97 -10.31
N ARG A 18 6.99 -0.37 -11.20
CA ARG A 18 6.68 -0.30 -12.63
C ARG A 18 6.59 -1.69 -13.26
N SER A 19 7.57 -2.56 -13.01
CA SER A 19 7.56 -3.94 -13.50
C SER A 19 6.34 -4.70 -12.98
N LEU A 20 6.05 -4.61 -11.67
CA LEU A 20 4.83 -5.21 -11.09
C LEU A 20 3.57 -4.77 -11.84
N ILE A 21 3.43 -3.47 -12.11
CA ILE A 21 2.27 -2.93 -12.82
C ILE A 21 2.20 -3.46 -14.25
N GLU A 22 3.30 -3.39 -15.00
CA GLU A 22 3.35 -3.77 -16.41
C GLU A 22 3.17 -5.28 -16.63
N GLU A 23 3.68 -6.09 -15.71
CA GLU A 23 3.71 -7.56 -15.83
C GLU A 23 2.50 -8.24 -15.16
N GLU A 24 2.04 -7.73 -14.01
CA GLU A 24 1.02 -8.42 -13.19
C GLU A 24 -0.32 -7.69 -13.14
N VAL A 25 -0.39 -6.37 -13.37
CA VAL A 25 -1.62 -5.58 -13.20
C VAL A 25 -2.26 -5.22 -14.55
N VAL A 26 -1.53 -4.53 -15.42
CA VAL A 26 -2.04 -4.04 -16.72
C VAL A 26 -2.69 -5.15 -17.56
N PRO A 27 -2.12 -6.38 -17.68
CA PRO A 27 -2.72 -7.42 -18.50
C PRO A 27 -4.10 -7.89 -18.05
N VAL A 28 -4.47 -7.68 -16.77
CA VAL A 28 -5.70 -8.21 -16.16
C VAL A 28 -6.60 -7.12 -15.56
N TYR A 29 -6.22 -5.85 -15.70
CA TYR A 29 -6.88 -4.75 -15.01
C TYR A 29 -8.34 -4.54 -15.46
N GLU A 30 -8.64 -4.73 -16.76
CA GLU A 30 -10.00 -4.65 -17.28
C GLU A 30 -10.93 -5.67 -16.60
N GLU A 31 -10.45 -6.88 -16.33
CA GLU A 31 -11.22 -7.91 -15.60
C GLU A 31 -11.52 -7.48 -14.16
N TRP A 32 -10.60 -6.77 -13.50
CA TRP A 32 -10.81 -6.26 -12.14
C TRP A 32 -11.86 -5.15 -12.12
N GLN A 33 -11.87 -4.32 -13.16
CA GLN A 33 -12.86 -3.26 -13.33
C GLN A 33 -14.25 -3.85 -13.55
N ASP A 34 -14.37 -4.84 -14.43
CA ASP A 34 -15.63 -5.55 -14.69
C ASP A 34 -16.13 -6.29 -13.44
N ALA A 35 -15.23 -6.89 -12.66
CA ALA A 35 -15.57 -7.55 -11.41
C ALA A 35 -15.86 -6.57 -10.26
N GLY A 36 -15.49 -5.29 -10.39
CA GLY A 36 -15.60 -4.26 -9.35
C GLY A 36 -14.73 -4.53 -8.12
N VAL A 37 -13.72 -5.41 -8.22
CA VAL A 37 -12.90 -5.83 -7.09
C VAL A 37 -11.47 -6.21 -7.51
N THR A 38 -10.50 -5.80 -6.70
CA THR A 38 -9.11 -6.27 -6.82
C THR A 38 -8.97 -7.67 -6.20
N PRO A 39 -8.27 -8.63 -6.85
CA PRO A 39 -8.11 -9.98 -6.30
C PRO A 39 -7.47 -9.99 -4.91
N ARG A 40 -7.98 -10.82 -4.01
CA ARG A 40 -7.44 -10.94 -2.63
C ARG A 40 -5.98 -11.38 -2.61
N GLN A 41 -5.57 -12.18 -3.59
CA GLN A 41 -4.20 -12.64 -3.74
C GLN A 41 -3.24 -11.49 -4.05
N PHE A 42 -3.73 -10.40 -4.66
CA PHE A 42 -2.91 -9.24 -4.97
C PHE A 42 -2.39 -8.55 -3.70
N SER A 43 -3.18 -8.48 -2.61
CA SER A 43 -2.66 -7.91 -1.36
C SER A 43 -1.53 -8.75 -0.76
N GLN A 44 -1.63 -10.08 -0.81
CA GLN A 44 -0.55 -10.97 -0.37
C GLN A 44 0.69 -10.81 -1.25
N ARG A 45 0.49 -10.69 -2.56
CA ARG A 45 1.58 -10.42 -3.51
C ARG A 45 2.32 -9.12 -3.19
N LEU A 46 1.59 -8.05 -2.84
CA LEU A 46 2.21 -6.79 -2.39
C LEU A 46 2.95 -6.96 -1.05
N GLY A 47 2.45 -7.80 -0.15
CA GLY A 47 3.13 -8.15 1.10
C GLY A 47 4.44 -8.91 0.87
N GLU A 48 4.46 -9.89 -0.02
CA GLU A 48 5.66 -10.63 -0.44
C GLU A 48 6.73 -9.72 -1.04
N LEU A 49 6.32 -8.70 -1.80
CA LEU A 49 7.21 -7.68 -2.36
C LEU A 49 7.67 -6.63 -1.33
N GLY A 50 7.20 -6.72 -0.09
CA GLY A 50 7.51 -5.79 0.99
C GLY A 50 6.83 -4.42 0.86
N ILE A 51 5.94 -4.23 -0.12
CA ILE A 51 5.30 -2.94 -0.41
C ILE A 51 4.40 -2.49 0.74
N LEU A 52 3.71 -3.43 1.39
CA LEU A 52 2.77 -3.10 2.48
C LEU A 52 3.50 -2.75 3.80
N GLY A 53 4.75 -3.18 3.96
CA GLY A 53 5.49 -3.10 5.22
C GLY A 53 6.56 -2.01 5.29
N ILE A 54 6.66 -1.10 4.32
CA ILE A 54 7.77 -0.14 4.22
C ILE A 54 7.97 0.67 5.52
N GLU A 55 6.89 1.25 6.04
CA GLU A 55 6.91 2.07 7.27
C GLU A 55 6.72 1.24 8.56
N VAL A 56 6.41 -0.06 8.43
CA VAL A 56 6.19 -0.93 9.60
C VAL A 56 7.54 -1.29 10.24
N PRO A 57 7.69 -1.24 11.58
CA PRO A 57 8.94 -1.64 12.24
C PRO A 57 9.36 -3.08 11.93
N GLU A 58 10.68 -3.32 11.88
CA GLU A 58 11.27 -4.63 11.56
C GLU A 58 10.79 -5.74 12.50
N GLU A 59 10.55 -5.44 13.78
CA GLU A 59 10.03 -6.42 14.77
C GLU A 59 8.66 -7.01 14.39
N TYR A 60 7.90 -6.33 13.51
CA TYR A 60 6.62 -6.82 12.98
C TYR A 60 6.72 -7.27 11.51
N GLY A 61 7.93 -7.37 10.96
CA GLY A 61 8.22 -7.86 9.60
C GLY A 61 8.29 -6.81 8.51
N GLY A 62 8.26 -5.51 8.86
CA GLY A 62 8.42 -4.42 7.90
C GLY A 62 9.87 -3.95 7.70
N ALA A 63 10.04 -2.80 7.05
CA ALA A 63 11.35 -2.21 6.76
C ALA A 63 11.74 -1.03 7.68
N GLY A 64 10.81 -0.53 8.50
CA GLY A 64 11.05 0.55 9.46
C GLY A 64 11.44 1.89 8.83
N VAL A 65 11.10 2.13 7.56
CA VAL A 65 11.48 3.33 6.82
C VAL A 65 10.37 4.38 6.91
N ASP A 66 10.55 5.40 7.73
CA ASP A 66 9.66 6.56 7.80
C ASP A 66 9.88 7.48 6.58
N SER A 67 9.12 7.26 5.50
CA SER A 67 9.21 8.09 4.29
C SER A 67 8.01 8.01 3.35
N PHE A 68 7.37 9.17 3.13
CA PHE A 68 6.35 9.35 2.09
C PHE A 68 6.84 9.16 0.64
N LYS A 69 8.16 9.08 0.40
CA LYS A 69 8.71 8.98 -0.96
C LYS A 69 8.30 7.68 -1.65
N TYR A 70 8.18 6.58 -0.91
CA TYR A 70 7.75 5.29 -1.45
C TYR A 70 6.25 5.31 -1.81
N ALA A 71 5.42 5.89 -0.94
CA ALA A 71 4.01 6.13 -1.23
C ALA A 71 3.82 6.96 -2.52
N ALA A 72 4.57 8.05 -2.66
CA ALA A 72 4.52 8.89 -3.85
C ALA A 72 4.87 8.11 -5.14
N ILE A 73 5.87 7.22 -5.08
CA ILE A 73 6.25 6.38 -6.22
C ILE A 73 5.11 5.43 -6.62
N ILE A 74 4.46 4.77 -5.66
CA ILE A 74 3.34 3.85 -5.94
C ILE A 74 2.20 4.60 -6.62
N ILE A 75 1.84 5.77 -6.10
CA ILE A 75 0.78 6.62 -6.66
C ILE A 75 1.12 7.07 -8.08
N GLU A 76 2.36 7.54 -8.29
CA GLU A 76 2.81 8.02 -9.59
C GLU A 76 2.84 6.92 -10.66
N GLU A 77 3.38 5.74 -10.34
CA GLU A 77 3.44 4.64 -11.31
C GLU A 77 2.06 4.05 -11.60
N SER A 78 1.17 3.98 -10.61
CA SER A 78 -0.23 3.56 -10.80
C SER A 78 -0.97 4.55 -11.71
N ALA A 79 -0.82 5.85 -11.45
CA ALA A 79 -1.41 6.91 -12.26
C ALA A 79 -0.87 6.93 -13.70
N ARG A 80 0.44 6.70 -13.87
CA ARG A 80 1.09 6.61 -15.19
C ARG A 80 0.47 5.51 -16.06
N ALA A 81 0.12 4.38 -15.45
CA ALA A 81 -0.49 3.24 -16.14
C ALA A 81 -2.02 3.28 -16.17
N ALA A 82 -2.65 4.31 -15.58
CA ALA A 82 -4.10 4.44 -15.42
C ALA A 82 -4.75 3.25 -14.69
N VAL A 83 -4.05 2.68 -13.71
CA VAL A 83 -4.54 1.58 -12.86
C VAL A 83 -4.67 2.00 -11.40
N THR A 84 -5.40 1.22 -10.60
CA THR A 84 -5.43 1.32 -9.13
C THR A 84 -5.16 -0.03 -8.48
N PHE A 85 -4.58 -0.01 -7.27
CA PHE A 85 -4.40 -1.18 -6.42
C PHE A 85 -5.61 -1.40 -5.47
N GLY A 86 -6.76 -0.82 -5.80
CA GLY A 86 -7.98 -0.94 -5.01
C GLY A 86 -7.82 -0.33 -3.61
N SER A 87 -8.15 -1.10 -2.58
CA SER A 87 -8.14 -0.64 -1.18
C SER A 87 -6.75 -0.51 -0.55
N VAL A 88 -5.68 -0.85 -1.27
CA VAL A 88 -4.30 -0.77 -0.76
C VAL A 88 -3.96 0.62 -0.28
N GLY A 89 -4.37 1.68 -0.99
CA GLY A 89 -4.11 3.05 -0.55
C GLY A 89 -4.72 3.37 0.82
N ALA A 90 -5.95 2.93 1.09
CA ALA A 90 -6.57 3.08 2.41
C ALA A 90 -5.82 2.27 3.48
N HIS A 91 -5.39 1.06 3.14
CA HIS A 91 -4.64 0.20 4.04
C HIS A 91 -3.32 0.86 4.50
N ILE A 92 -2.47 1.31 3.57
CA ILE A 92 -1.14 1.84 3.91
C ILE A 92 -1.09 3.33 4.20
N TYR A 93 -1.93 4.16 3.58
CA TYR A 93 -1.85 5.63 3.77
C TYR A 93 -2.81 6.15 4.85
N LEU A 94 -3.91 5.43 5.12
CA LEU A 94 -4.90 5.83 6.13
C LEU A 94 -4.81 4.95 7.37
N CYS A 95 -4.89 3.63 7.24
CA CYS A 95 -4.97 2.77 8.42
C CYS A 95 -3.64 2.61 9.15
N LEU A 96 -2.51 2.50 8.43
CA LEU A 96 -1.21 2.23 9.05
C LEU A 96 -0.81 3.26 10.11
N PRO A 97 -0.90 4.59 9.87
CA PRO A 97 -0.54 5.57 10.89
C PRO A 97 -1.31 5.38 12.22
N TYR A 98 -2.62 5.08 12.15
CA TYR A 98 -3.42 4.80 13.36
C TYR A 98 -2.91 3.54 14.08
N LEU A 99 -2.54 2.49 13.33
CA LEU A 99 -1.97 1.28 13.91
C LEU A 99 -0.63 1.56 14.57
N LEU A 100 0.23 2.38 13.97
CA LEU A 100 1.55 2.69 14.52
C LEU A 100 1.47 3.62 15.74
N GLU A 101 0.58 4.61 15.73
CA GLU A 101 0.55 5.66 16.76
C GLU A 101 -0.38 5.35 17.92
N LEU A 102 -1.52 4.71 17.68
CA LEU A 102 -2.63 4.66 18.65
C LEU A 102 -2.86 3.29 19.28
N THR A 103 -2.14 2.26 18.85
CA THR A 103 -2.34 0.89 19.35
C THR A 103 -1.34 0.50 20.43
N THR A 104 -1.78 -0.40 21.32
CA THR A 104 -0.91 -0.98 22.36
C THR A 104 0.10 -1.97 21.76
N ALA A 105 1.13 -2.34 22.51
CA ALA A 105 2.10 -3.34 22.08
C ALA A 105 1.43 -4.68 21.71
N GLU A 106 0.44 -5.11 22.48
CA GLU A 106 -0.32 -6.34 22.21
C GLU A 106 -1.12 -6.25 20.91
N GLN A 107 -1.72 -5.08 20.62
CA GLN A 107 -2.45 -4.82 19.39
C GLN A 107 -1.52 -4.79 18.17
N LYS A 108 -0.37 -4.12 18.28
CA LYS A 108 0.67 -4.11 17.23
C LYS A 108 1.13 -5.53 16.88
N ALA A 109 1.51 -6.30 17.90
CA ALA A 109 1.96 -7.68 17.74
C ALA A 109 0.88 -8.58 17.09
N ARG A 110 -0.40 -8.32 17.39
CA ARG A 110 -1.52 -9.07 16.79
C ARG A 110 -1.80 -8.67 15.34
N TRP A 111 -1.67 -7.39 14.99
CA TRP A 111 -2.23 -6.84 13.74
C TRP A 111 -1.18 -6.57 12.66
N LEU A 112 -0.01 -6.03 13.03
CA LEU A 112 1.00 -5.62 12.06
C LEU A 112 1.58 -6.78 11.23
N PRO A 113 1.80 -8.00 11.78
CA PRO A 113 2.28 -9.11 10.95
C PRO A 113 1.30 -9.48 9.81
N GLY A 114 0.00 -9.51 10.10
CA GLY A 114 -1.03 -9.79 9.09
C GLY A 114 -1.28 -8.62 8.13
N PHE A 115 -1.02 -7.39 8.59
CA PHE A 115 -1.01 -6.19 7.76
C PHE A 115 0.11 -6.27 6.72
N VAL A 116 1.36 -6.48 7.17
CA VAL A 116 2.53 -6.56 6.29
C VAL A 116 2.42 -7.71 5.29
N ALA A 117 1.91 -8.87 5.72
CA ALA A 117 1.73 -10.03 4.86
C ALA A 117 0.56 -9.88 3.85
N GLY A 118 -0.25 -8.82 3.96
CA GLY A 118 -1.44 -8.64 3.12
C GLY A 118 -2.53 -9.68 3.34
N THR A 119 -2.45 -10.48 4.41
CA THR A 119 -3.46 -11.47 4.78
C THR A 119 -4.65 -10.83 5.50
N THR A 120 -4.40 -9.69 6.15
CA THR A 120 -5.38 -8.88 6.89
C THR A 120 -5.39 -7.47 6.34
N MET A 121 -6.36 -7.17 5.48
CA MET A 121 -6.58 -5.82 4.98
C MET A 121 -7.37 -4.99 5.99
N PHE A 122 -6.97 -3.74 6.15
CA PHE A 122 -7.62 -2.78 7.03
C PHE A 122 -8.36 -1.73 6.21
N ALA A 123 -9.46 -1.24 6.78
CA ALA A 123 -10.24 -0.15 6.25
C ALA A 123 -10.60 0.79 7.41
N ILE A 124 -10.96 2.02 7.08
CA ILE A 124 -11.41 3.01 8.05
C ILE A 124 -12.83 3.44 7.71
N ALA A 125 -13.70 3.47 8.72
CA ALA A 125 -15.10 3.87 8.60
C ALA A 125 -15.27 5.22 9.30
N MET A 126 -15.16 6.31 8.53
CA MET A 126 -15.33 7.69 9.03
C MET A 126 -16.64 8.31 8.56
N THR A 127 -16.90 8.25 7.26
CA THR A 127 -18.07 8.87 6.63
C THR A 127 -19.35 8.12 7.02
N GLU A 128 -20.37 8.88 7.41
CA GLU A 128 -21.69 8.39 7.77
C GLU A 128 -22.75 8.99 6.81
N PRO A 129 -23.97 8.42 6.73
CA PRO A 129 -25.01 8.95 5.84
C PRO A 129 -25.35 10.44 6.03
N GLY A 130 -25.13 10.98 7.25
CA GLY A 130 -25.41 12.37 7.59
C GLY A 130 -24.19 13.30 7.62
N THR A 131 -22.95 12.78 7.59
CA THR A 131 -21.75 13.58 7.85
C THR A 131 -20.55 13.06 7.06
N GLY A 132 -19.85 13.97 6.39
CA GLY A 132 -18.63 13.67 5.63
C GLY A 132 -17.70 14.88 5.49
N SER A 133 -18.17 15.95 4.84
CA SER A 133 -17.37 17.17 4.64
C SER A 133 -17.61 18.29 5.67
N ASP A 134 -18.71 18.19 6.43
CA ASP A 134 -19.11 19.13 7.50
C ASP A 134 -18.16 19.05 8.69
#